data_AF-A0A5P9HVZ2-F1
#
_entry.id   AF-A0A5P9HVZ2-F1
#
_cell.length_a   1.000
_cell.length_b   1.000
_cell.length_c   1.000
_cell.angle_alpha   90.00
_cell.angle_beta   90.00
_cell.angle_gamma   90.00
#
_symmetry.space_group_name_H-M   'P 1'
#
loop_
_entity.id
_entity.type
_entity.pdbx_description
1 polymer ?
#
loop_
_entity_poly.entity_id
_entity_poly.type
_entity_poly.pdbx_seq_one_letter_code
_entity_poly.pdbx_strand_id
1 'polypeptide(L)'
;MEEQLVCIGCGVAIQTENPNELGYAPPSSLDKESIICKRCFRLKHYNEIQDVSLTDDDFIRILNSIGQTKGLVVKIVDIFDFDGSWLPGLHRFVGNNKVLLVGNKVDLLPKSVKPNKVINWMKQMAKELGLKPEDVFLISADKGIGVKELAQSIESYRNGEDVYVVGCTNVGKSTFINRIIREFSGEEDVITTSQFPGTTLDLIDIPLDNGAFLHDTPGIINRHQMAHYVDKKDLKYISPKKEIKPKIFQLNEGQTLFFGGLARFDFVKGARNSFTCYVSNELYIHRTKLENAENVYQEHLGDMLVPPGEAYKDSFPELVAHEFVVKEPKTDIVFSGLGWVTIHDANVKIIAHAPKGVGVMIRKSLI
;
A
#
# COMPACT_ATOMS: atom_id res chain seq x y z
N MET A 1 43.44 2.98 -10.56
CA MET A 1 42.04 2.51 -10.61
C MET A 1 41.74 2.06 -9.20
N GLU A 2 40.93 2.82 -8.47
CA GLU A 2 40.42 2.36 -7.18
C GLU A 2 39.54 1.13 -7.44
N GLU A 3 39.86 0.01 -6.80
CA GLU A 3 39.00 -1.16 -6.84
C GLU A 3 37.66 -0.79 -6.20
N GLN A 4 36.62 -0.65 -7.03
CA GLN A 4 35.27 -0.47 -6.53
C GLN A 4 34.86 -1.73 -5.78
N LEU A 5 34.77 -1.63 -4.45
CA LEU A 5 34.24 -2.69 -3.62
C LEU A 5 32.80 -2.96 -4.05
N VAL A 6 32.49 -4.21 -4.39
CA VAL A 6 31.15 -4.63 -4.82
C VAL A 6 30.54 -5.58 -3.82
N CYS A 7 29.22 -5.48 -3.63
CA CYS A 7 28.48 -6.38 -2.77
C CYS A 7 28.45 -7.79 -3.37
N ILE A 8 28.93 -8.81 -2.65
CA ILE A 8 28.90 -10.20 -3.16
C ILE A 8 27.49 -10.77 -3.34
N GLY A 9 26.49 -10.19 -2.66
CA GLY A 9 25.10 -10.63 -2.75
C GLY A 9 24.35 -10.12 -3.98
N CYS A 10 24.42 -8.81 -4.27
CA CYS A 10 23.65 -8.17 -5.36
C CYS A 10 24.51 -7.50 -6.44
N GLY A 11 25.84 -7.53 -6.35
CA GLY A 11 26.76 -6.96 -7.35
C GLY A 11 26.85 -5.43 -7.40
N VAL A 12 26.06 -4.71 -6.59
CA VAL A 12 26.09 -3.23 -6.55
C VAL A 12 27.37 -2.72 -5.88
N ALA A 13 27.90 -1.58 -6.35
CA ALA A 13 29.01 -0.87 -5.73
C ALA A 13 28.70 -0.50 -4.27
N ILE A 14 29.63 -0.82 -3.37
CA ILE A 14 29.50 -0.52 -1.95
C ILE A 14 29.71 0.98 -1.72
N GLN A 15 28.82 1.56 -0.95
CA GLN A 15 28.97 2.91 -0.41
C GLN A 15 28.72 2.87 1.10
N THR A 16 29.27 3.83 1.84
CA THR A 16 29.19 3.87 3.31
C THR A 16 28.56 5.18 3.83
N GLU A 17 28.11 6.04 2.93
CA GLU A 17 27.66 7.41 3.23
C GLU A 17 26.17 7.48 3.50
N ASN A 18 25.33 6.85 2.66
CA ASN A 18 23.87 6.99 2.73
C ASN A 18 23.18 5.66 3.10
N PRO A 19 22.70 5.48 4.35
CA PRO A 19 22.03 4.26 4.81
C PRO A 19 20.76 3.84 4.07
N ASN A 20 20.20 4.73 3.24
CA ASN A 20 18.95 4.52 2.51
C ASN A 20 19.16 4.29 1.01
N GLU A 21 20.38 4.42 0.50
CA GLU A 21 20.70 4.17 -0.91
C GLU A 21 21.24 2.76 -1.15
N LEU A 22 21.19 2.34 -2.42
CA LEU A 22 21.74 1.07 -2.86
C LEU A 22 23.24 0.97 -2.52
N GLY A 23 23.69 -0.25 -2.23
CA GLY A 23 25.09 -0.50 -1.91
C GLY A 23 25.53 -0.11 -0.51
N TYR A 24 24.66 0.45 0.35
CA TYR A 24 25.07 0.85 1.69
C TYR A 24 25.61 -0.32 2.51
N ALA A 25 26.82 -0.21 3.03
CA ALA A 25 27.36 -1.07 4.08
C ALA A 25 27.96 -0.19 5.19
N PRO A 26 27.80 -0.54 6.47
CA PRO A 26 28.47 0.22 7.53
C PRO A 26 30.00 0.09 7.39
N PRO A 27 30.79 1.13 7.69
CA PRO A 27 32.25 1.12 7.53
C PRO A 27 32.94 -0.08 8.20
N SER A 28 32.41 -0.54 9.33
CA SER A 28 32.88 -1.73 10.06
C SER A 28 32.73 -3.06 9.32
N SER A 29 32.02 -3.08 8.17
CA SER A 29 31.86 -4.26 7.32
C SER A 29 32.78 -4.26 6.11
N LEU A 30 33.57 -3.21 5.89
CA LEU A 30 34.54 -3.14 4.80
C LEU A 30 35.76 -4.05 5.02
N ASP A 31 36.13 -4.29 6.28
CA ASP A 31 37.29 -5.14 6.63
C ASP A 31 36.99 -6.65 6.56
N LYS A 32 35.78 -7.04 6.12
CA LYS A 32 35.39 -8.45 6.00
C LYS A 32 35.75 -8.99 4.63
N GLU A 33 36.26 -10.22 4.57
CA GLU A 33 36.53 -10.92 3.30
C GLU A 33 35.30 -11.06 2.40
N SER A 34 34.09 -10.99 2.98
CA SER A 34 32.81 -11.02 2.28
C SER A 34 31.94 -9.82 2.63
N ILE A 35 31.99 -8.79 1.79
CA ILE A 35 31.20 -7.56 1.98
C ILE A 35 29.81 -7.75 1.38
N ILE A 36 28.79 -7.66 2.24
CA ILE A 36 27.38 -7.62 1.85
C ILE A 36 26.77 -6.28 2.24
N CYS A 37 26.06 -5.65 1.30
CA CYS A 37 25.31 -4.44 1.60
C CYS A 37 24.19 -4.74 2.61
N LYS A 38 23.72 -3.71 3.30
CA LYS A 38 22.63 -3.73 4.28
C LYS A 38 21.38 -4.43 3.74
N ARG A 39 21.08 -4.29 2.44
CA ARG A 39 19.97 -4.99 1.78
C ARG A 39 20.21 -6.51 1.71
N CYS A 40 21.35 -6.95 1.20
CA CYS A 40 21.71 -8.37 1.15
C CYS A 40 21.83 -8.99 2.55
N PHE A 41 22.35 -8.24 3.52
CA PHE A 41 22.40 -8.64 4.92
C PHE A 41 20.99 -8.87 5.49
N ARG A 42 20.07 -7.94 5.28
CA ARG A 42 18.69 -8.08 5.78
C ARG A 42 17.91 -9.17 5.06
N LEU A 43 18.12 -9.36 3.76
CA LEU A 43 17.55 -10.47 3.03
C LEU A 43 18.06 -11.81 3.58
N LYS A 44 19.38 -11.94 3.76
CA LYS A 44 20.00 -13.19 4.25
C LYS A 44 19.63 -13.55 5.68
N HIS A 45 19.52 -12.57 6.57
CA HIS A 45 19.34 -12.82 8.01
C HIS A 45 17.91 -12.65 8.51
N TYR A 46 17.11 -11.82 7.85
CA TYR A 46 15.76 -11.48 8.29
C TYR A 46 14.69 -11.75 7.22
N ASN A 47 15.08 -12.29 6.06
CA ASN A 47 14.21 -12.45 4.90
C ASN A 47 13.45 -11.16 4.53
N GLU A 48 14.10 -10.01 4.79
CA GLU A 48 13.49 -8.68 4.69
C GLU A 48 14.09 -7.94 3.48
N ILE A 49 13.28 -7.81 2.44
CA ILE A 49 13.62 -7.05 1.23
C ILE A 49 13.57 -5.56 1.58
N GLN A 50 14.66 -4.83 1.34
CA GLN A 50 14.61 -3.37 1.40
C GLN A 50 13.93 -2.84 0.14
N ASP A 51 12.93 -1.98 0.34
CA ASP A 51 12.27 -1.22 -0.72
C ASP A 51 13.31 -0.31 -1.39
N VAL A 52 13.61 -0.58 -2.66
CA VAL A 52 14.38 0.35 -3.50
C VAL A 52 13.41 1.42 -3.97
N SER A 53 13.79 2.69 -3.85
CA SER A 53 13.03 3.77 -4.48
C SER A 53 13.21 3.68 -5.99
N LEU A 54 12.37 2.89 -6.66
CA LEU A 54 12.31 2.87 -8.12
C LEU A 54 11.76 4.20 -8.62
N THR A 55 12.32 4.67 -9.74
CA THR A 55 11.73 5.79 -10.48
C THR A 55 10.50 5.31 -11.25
N ASP A 56 9.62 6.24 -11.61
CA ASP A 56 8.43 5.92 -12.42
C ASP A 56 8.82 5.29 -13.78
N ASP A 57 9.97 5.67 -14.33
CA ASP A 57 10.50 5.15 -15.59
C ASP A 57 10.98 3.69 -15.46
N ASP A 58 11.66 3.34 -14.38
CA ASP A 58 12.09 1.97 -14.10
C ASP A 58 10.88 1.04 -13.97
N PHE A 59 9.83 1.52 -13.30
CA PHE A 59 8.57 0.81 -13.18
C PHE A 59 7.90 0.56 -14.53
N ILE A 60 7.81 1.58 -15.38
CA ILE A 60 7.25 1.44 -16.73
C ILE A 60 8.03 0.39 -17.53
N ARG A 61 9.36 0.33 -17.37
CA ARG A 61 10.18 -0.71 -18.02
C ARG A 61 9.86 -2.12 -17.52
N ILE A 62 9.73 -2.31 -16.20
CA ILE A 62 9.31 -3.61 -15.62
C ILE A 62 7.96 -4.03 -16.19
N LEU A 63 6.97 -3.14 -16.15
CA LEU A 63 5.63 -3.48 -16.63
C LEU A 63 5.59 -3.77 -18.13
N ASN A 64 6.32 -3.01 -18.94
CA ASN A 64 6.43 -3.29 -20.38
C ASN A 64 7.07 -4.65 -20.66
N SER A 65 8.09 -5.03 -19.87
CA SER A 65 8.70 -6.36 -19.96
C SER A 65 7.67 -7.46 -19.69
N ILE A 66 6.88 -7.31 -18.62
CA ILE A 66 5.78 -8.24 -18.29
C ILE A 66 4.73 -8.29 -19.40
N GLY A 67 4.41 -7.16 -20.02
CA GLY A 67 3.47 -7.10 -21.15
C GLY A 67 3.92 -7.82 -22.42
N GLN A 68 5.22 -8.02 -22.59
CA GLN A 68 5.80 -8.71 -23.74
C GLN A 68 5.90 -10.21 -23.53
N THR A 69 5.80 -10.69 -22.28
CA THR A 69 5.75 -12.11 -21.96
C THR A 69 4.30 -12.60 -21.94
N LYS A 70 4.13 -13.92 -22.00
CA LYS A 70 2.85 -14.59 -21.78
C LYS A 70 2.84 -15.13 -20.36
N GLY A 71 1.85 -14.73 -19.58
CA GLY A 71 1.67 -15.25 -18.23
C GLY A 71 0.46 -14.68 -17.53
N LEU A 72 0.32 -15.05 -16.26
CA LEU A 72 -0.72 -14.57 -15.38
C LEU A 72 -0.20 -13.42 -14.52
N VAL A 73 -0.88 -12.27 -14.53
CA VAL A 73 -0.56 -11.17 -13.63
C VAL A 73 -1.45 -11.23 -12.39
N VAL A 74 -0.84 -11.30 -11.21
CA VAL A 74 -1.54 -11.23 -9.92
C VAL A 74 -1.32 -9.84 -9.34
N LYS A 75 -2.34 -8.98 -9.44
CA LYS A 75 -2.30 -7.61 -8.92
C LYS A 75 -2.81 -7.58 -7.48
N ILE A 76 -1.93 -7.27 -6.54
CA ILE A 76 -2.28 -7.14 -5.12
C ILE A 76 -2.56 -5.67 -4.77
N VAL A 77 -3.69 -5.43 -4.13
CA VAL A 77 -4.12 -4.13 -3.60
C VAL A 77 -4.50 -4.25 -2.13
N ASP A 78 -4.35 -3.17 -1.37
CA ASP A 78 -4.86 -3.06 -0.01
C ASP A 78 -6.31 -2.59 -0.08
N ILE A 79 -7.26 -3.34 0.48
CA ILE A 79 -8.68 -2.95 0.44
C ILE A 79 -8.97 -1.66 1.22
N PHE A 80 -8.15 -1.31 2.21
CA PHE A 80 -8.32 -0.09 3.01
C PHE A 80 -7.75 1.15 2.35
N ASP A 81 -6.78 0.95 1.47
CA ASP A 81 -6.14 1.99 0.67
C ASP A 81 -6.18 1.59 -0.80
N PHE A 82 -7.35 1.22 -1.31
CA PHE A 82 -7.51 0.67 -2.66
C PHE A 82 -6.98 1.64 -3.72
N ASP A 83 -7.38 2.90 -3.64
CA ASP A 83 -6.96 3.93 -4.59
C ASP A 83 -5.46 4.28 -4.42
N GLY A 84 -4.95 4.33 -3.19
CA GLY A 84 -3.53 4.52 -2.92
C GLY A 84 -2.66 3.32 -3.29
N SER A 85 -3.23 2.11 -3.33
CA SER A 85 -2.54 0.89 -3.79
C SER A 85 -2.79 0.62 -5.28
N TRP A 86 -3.53 1.50 -5.96
CA TRP A 86 -3.82 1.33 -7.36
C TRP A 86 -2.67 1.82 -8.23
N LEU A 87 -2.11 0.91 -9.02
CA LEU A 87 -1.13 1.23 -10.06
C LEU A 87 -1.84 1.77 -11.32
N PRO A 88 -1.75 3.07 -11.63
CA PRO A 88 -2.39 3.65 -12.80
C PRO A 88 -1.74 3.11 -14.09
N GLY A 89 -2.54 2.91 -15.12
CA GLY A 89 -2.01 2.48 -16.43
C GLY A 89 -1.53 1.04 -16.51
N LEU A 90 -1.54 0.25 -15.42
CA LEU A 90 -1.14 -1.16 -15.44
C LEU A 90 -1.79 -1.94 -16.59
N HIS A 91 -3.10 -1.74 -16.82
CA HIS A 91 -3.86 -2.38 -17.88
C HIS A 91 -3.32 -2.12 -19.31
N ARG A 92 -2.56 -1.03 -19.51
CA ARG A 92 -1.93 -0.69 -20.79
C ARG A 92 -0.61 -1.43 -20.98
N PHE A 93 0.06 -1.76 -19.89
CA PHE A 93 1.38 -2.34 -19.89
C PHE A 93 1.38 -3.85 -19.74
N VAL A 94 0.34 -4.45 -19.15
CA VAL A 94 0.23 -5.92 -19.03
C VAL A 94 -0.20 -6.62 -20.33
N GLY A 95 -0.35 -5.87 -21.43
CA GLY A 95 -0.64 -6.44 -22.75
C GLY A 95 -1.94 -7.26 -22.79
N ASN A 96 -1.85 -8.48 -23.31
CA ASN A 96 -2.95 -9.46 -23.37
C ASN A 96 -2.94 -10.45 -22.20
N ASN A 97 -2.09 -10.23 -21.19
CA ASN A 97 -2.00 -11.14 -20.06
C ASN A 97 -3.27 -11.10 -19.22
N LYS A 98 -3.67 -12.27 -18.74
CA LYS A 98 -4.78 -12.39 -17.79
C LYS A 98 -4.39 -11.72 -16.48
N VAL A 99 -5.35 -11.04 -15.85
CA VAL A 99 -5.11 -10.36 -14.58
C VAL A 99 -6.05 -10.89 -13.51
N LEU A 100 -5.51 -11.39 -12.40
CA LEU A 100 -6.25 -11.61 -11.16
C LEU A 100 -6.06 -10.40 -10.25
N LEU A 101 -7.16 -9.86 -9.75
CA LEU A 101 -7.12 -8.78 -8.76
C LEU A 101 -7.29 -9.36 -7.36
N VAL A 102 -6.37 -9.05 -6.47
CA VAL A 102 -6.31 -9.63 -5.13
C VAL A 102 -6.37 -8.50 -4.10
N GLY A 103 -7.48 -8.44 -3.35
CA GLY A 103 -7.65 -7.52 -2.23
C GLY A 103 -7.11 -8.15 -0.95
N ASN A 104 -5.99 -7.64 -0.45
CA ASN A 104 -5.35 -8.11 0.76
C ASN A 104 -5.89 -7.40 2.02
N LYS A 105 -5.52 -7.92 3.19
CA LYS A 105 -5.87 -7.42 4.54
C LYS A 105 -7.36 -7.54 4.88
N VAL A 106 -8.06 -8.53 4.33
CA VAL A 106 -9.49 -8.79 4.60
C VAL A 106 -9.80 -8.99 6.09
N ASP A 107 -8.80 -9.40 6.89
CA ASP A 107 -8.91 -9.59 8.34
C ASP A 107 -9.13 -8.28 9.11
N LEU A 108 -8.85 -7.13 8.50
CA LEU A 108 -9.06 -5.82 9.12
C LEU A 108 -10.49 -5.30 8.87
N LEU A 109 -11.30 -5.95 8.02
CA LEU A 109 -12.67 -5.53 7.76
C LEU A 109 -13.56 -5.77 8.98
N PRO A 110 -14.51 -4.86 9.27
CA PRO A 110 -15.55 -5.14 10.23
C PRO A 110 -16.29 -6.44 9.88
N LYS A 111 -16.52 -7.30 10.86
CA LYS A 111 -17.20 -8.61 10.66
C LYS A 111 -18.60 -8.50 10.05
N SER A 112 -19.23 -7.33 10.13
CA SER A 112 -20.52 -7.05 9.51
C SER A 112 -20.46 -6.91 7.98
N VAL A 113 -19.28 -6.65 7.42
CA VAL A 113 -19.06 -6.48 5.99
C VAL A 113 -19.03 -7.84 5.31
N LYS A 114 -19.91 -8.03 4.32
CA LYS A 114 -20.00 -9.29 3.57
C LYS A 114 -18.90 -9.34 2.49
N PRO A 115 -18.08 -10.40 2.39
CA PRO A 115 -17.01 -10.52 1.40
C PRO A 115 -17.48 -10.29 -0.05
N ASN A 116 -18.63 -10.85 -0.44
CA ASN A 116 -19.18 -10.69 -1.79
C ASN A 116 -19.50 -9.23 -2.14
N LYS A 117 -19.86 -8.39 -1.16
CA LYS A 117 -20.06 -6.94 -1.41
C LYS A 117 -18.74 -6.27 -1.76
N VAL A 118 -17.68 -6.60 -1.03
CA VAL A 118 -16.33 -6.06 -1.27
C VAL A 118 -15.80 -6.53 -2.62
N ILE A 119 -15.97 -7.80 -2.98
CA ILE A 119 -15.62 -8.33 -4.31
C ILE A 119 -16.33 -7.55 -5.41
N ASN A 120 -17.65 -7.36 -5.30
CA ASN A 120 -18.42 -6.63 -6.31
C ASN A 120 -18.00 -5.16 -6.41
N TRP A 121 -17.73 -4.53 -5.27
CA TRP A 121 -17.21 -3.17 -5.21
C TRP A 121 -15.83 -3.08 -5.89
N MET A 122 -14.91 -4.00 -5.60
CA MET A 122 -13.59 -4.07 -6.25
C MET A 122 -13.70 -4.29 -7.76
N LYS A 123 -14.62 -5.15 -8.22
CA LYS A 123 -14.91 -5.36 -9.64
C LYS A 123 -15.38 -4.06 -10.31
N GLN A 124 -16.26 -3.31 -9.63
CA GLN A 124 -16.72 -2.01 -10.13
C GLN A 124 -15.58 -0.99 -10.18
N MET A 125 -14.80 -0.86 -9.10
CA MET A 125 -13.71 0.10 -9.05
C MET A 125 -12.61 -0.22 -10.07
N ALA A 126 -12.25 -1.49 -10.23
CA ALA A 126 -11.29 -1.92 -11.24
C ALA A 126 -11.76 -1.51 -12.64
N LYS A 127 -13.04 -1.71 -12.96
CA LYS A 127 -13.63 -1.33 -14.24
C LYS A 127 -13.59 0.18 -14.47
N GLU A 128 -13.92 0.99 -13.45
CA GLU A 128 -13.85 2.46 -13.51
C GLU A 128 -12.42 2.94 -13.77
N LEU A 129 -11.41 2.22 -13.23
CA LEU A 129 -9.99 2.49 -13.42
C LEU A 129 -9.39 1.80 -14.66
N GLY A 130 -10.22 1.22 -15.53
CA GLY A 130 -9.82 0.65 -16.81
C GLY A 130 -9.26 -0.77 -16.77
N LEU A 131 -9.31 -1.46 -15.63
CA LEU A 131 -8.89 -2.87 -15.50
C LEU A 131 -10.11 -3.80 -15.47
N LYS A 132 -10.10 -4.83 -16.32
CA LYS A 132 -11.06 -5.93 -16.27
C LYS A 132 -10.34 -7.20 -15.84
N PRO A 133 -10.32 -7.53 -14.54
CA PRO A 133 -9.69 -8.76 -14.09
C PRO A 133 -10.52 -9.97 -14.50
N GLU A 134 -9.87 -11.11 -14.72
CA GLU A 134 -10.54 -12.40 -14.95
C GLU A 134 -11.35 -12.80 -13.72
N ASP A 135 -10.77 -12.61 -12.53
CA ASP A 135 -11.49 -12.73 -11.27
C ASP A 135 -10.90 -11.86 -10.15
N VAL A 136 -11.65 -11.75 -9.05
CA VAL A 136 -11.29 -10.95 -7.89
C VAL A 136 -11.34 -11.80 -6.62
N PHE A 137 -10.23 -11.81 -5.89
CA PHE A 137 -10.07 -12.58 -4.65
C PHE A 137 -9.86 -11.65 -3.46
N LEU A 138 -10.32 -12.10 -2.29
CA LEU A 138 -10.02 -11.46 -1.02
C LEU A 138 -9.16 -12.38 -0.17
N ILE A 139 -8.05 -11.85 0.34
CA ILE A 139 -7.14 -12.60 1.18
C ILE A 139 -6.74 -11.83 2.43
N SER A 140 -6.25 -12.57 3.42
CA SER A 140 -5.35 -12.04 4.43
C SER A 140 -4.07 -12.83 4.31
N ALA A 141 -3.03 -12.24 3.73
CA ALA A 141 -1.73 -12.90 3.62
C ALA A 141 -1.15 -13.25 5.00
N ASP A 142 -1.32 -12.35 5.98
CA ASP A 142 -0.88 -12.54 7.37
C ASP A 142 -1.62 -13.71 8.05
N LYS A 143 -2.95 -13.74 7.97
CA LYS A 143 -3.76 -14.80 8.60
C LYS A 143 -3.88 -16.08 7.77
N GLY A 144 -3.50 -16.04 6.49
CA GLY A 144 -3.68 -17.14 5.53
C GLY A 144 -5.10 -17.31 4.99
N ILE A 145 -6.01 -16.37 5.29
CA ILE A 145 -7.40 -16.44 4.83
C ILE A 145 -7.43 -16.28 3.31
N GLY A 146 -8.13 -17.15 2.60
CA GLY A 146 -8.31 -17.09 1.14
C GLY A 146 -7.07 -17.42 0.30
N VAL A 147 -5.89 -17.59 0.92
CA VAL A 147 -4.62 -17.79 0.18
C VAL A 147 -4.62 -19.12 -0.57
N LYS A 148 -5.14 -20.20 0.04
CA LYS A 148 -5.22 -21.52 -0.61
C LYS A 148 -6.14 -21.52 -1.83
N GLU A 149 -7.30 -20.88 -1.72
CA GLU A 149 -8.26 -20.73 -2.83
C GLU A 149 -7.65 -19.90 -3.97
N LEU A 150 -6.94 -18.83 -3.63
CA LEU A 150 -6.20 -18.03 -4.60
C LEU A 150 -5.07 -18.84 -5.27
N ALA A 151 -4.31 -19.64 -4.53
CA ALA A 151 -3.25 -20.48 -5.09
C ALA A 151 -3.80 -21.49 -6.12
N GLN A 152 -4.91 -22.15 -5.78
CA GLN A 152 -5.61 -23.06 -6.71
C GLN A 152 -6.12 -22.32 -7.96
N SER A 153 -6.64 -21.10 -7.78
CA SER A 153 -7.10 -20.29 -8.90
C SER A 153 -5.94 -19.82 -9.77
N ILE A 154 -4.81 -19.41 -9.19
CA ILE A 154 -3.58 -19.07 -9.92
C ILE A 154 -3.15 -20.24 -10.79
N GLU A 155 -3.11 -21.46 -10.25
CA GLU A 155 -2.76 -22.67 -11.01
C GLU A 155 -3.73 -22.90 -12.18
N SER A 156 -5.03 -22.74 -11.95
CA SER A 156 -6.04 -22.90 -13.00
C SER A 156 -5.95 -21.82 -14.09
N TYR A 157 -5.72 -20.55 -13.72
CA TYR A 157 -5.71 -19.43 -14.66
C TYR A 157 -4.39 -19.31 -15.43
N ARG A 158 -3.26 -19.68 -14.82
CA ARG A 158 -1.93 -19.61 -15.45
C ARG A 158 -1.77 -20.64 -16.57
N ASN A 159 -2.49 -21.76 -16.51
CA ASN A 159 -2.47 -22.79 -17.55
C ASN A 159 -1.04 -23.22 -17.95
N GLY A 160 -0.17 -23.36 -16.96
CA GLY A 160 1.24 -23.72 -17.14
C GLY A 160 2.20 -22.59 -17.53
N GLU A 161 1.73 -21.36 -17.68
CA GLU A 161 2.58 -20.17 -17.91
C GLU A 161 3.12 -19.60 -16.59
N ASP A 162 4.03 -18.62 -16.72
CA ASP A 162 4.63 -17.87 -15.61
C ASP A 162 3.61 -16.98 -14.90
N VAL A 163 3.90 -16.62 -13.65
CA VAL A 163 3.06 -15.77 -12.81
C VAL A 163 3.84 -14.54 -12.39
N TYR A 164 3.30 -13.34 -12.62
CA TYR A 164 3.91 -12.08 -12.21
C TYR A 164 3.11 -11.43 -11.10
N VAL A 165 3.71 -11.27 -9.92
CA VAL A 165 3.05 -10.64 -8.78
C VAL A 165 3.41 -9.16 -8.74
N VAL A 166 2.42 -8.29 -8.86
CA VAL A 166 2.58 -6.82 -8.91
C VAL A 166 1.75 -6.12 -7.84
N GLY A 167 2.28 -5.03 -7.28
CA GLY A 167 1.56 -4.22 -6.29
C GLY A 167 2.40 -3.09 -5.71
N CYS A 168 1.75 -2.09 -5.13
CA CYS A 168 2.45 -1.03 -4.41
C CYS A 168 3.22 -1.58 -3.19
N THR A 169 4.14 -0.78 -2.64
CA THR A 169 4.70 -1.05 -1.32
C THR A 169 3.60 -1.07 -0.26
N ASN A 170 3.82 -1.82 0.82
CA ASN A 170 2.90 -1.96 1.96
C ASN A 170 1.52 -2.61 1.69
N VAL A 171 1.24 -3.09 0.47
CA VAL A 171 0.01 -3.86 0.17
C VAL A 171 0.06 -5.30 0.72
N GLY A 172 1.23 -5.74 1.21
CA GLY A 172 1.46 -7.08 1.73
C GLY A 172 1.89 -8.11 0.68
N LYS A 173 2.47 -7.66 -0.45
CA LYS A 173 3.03 -8.50 -1.51
C LYS A 173 4.04 -9.52 -0.97
N SER A 174 5.07 -9.08 -0.23
CA SER A 174 6.09 -10.01 0.30
C SER A 174 5.52 -11.02 1.30
N THR A 175 4.55 -10.62 2.13
CA THR A 175 3.83 -11.53 3.02
C THR A 175 3.05 -12.58 2.22
N PHE A 176 2.40 -12.17 1.14
CA PHE A 176 1.68 -13.07 0.24
C PHE A 176 2.63 -14.05 -0.45
N ILE A 177 3.75 -13.58 -1.01
CA ILE A 177 4.77 -14.42 -1.64
C ILE A 177 5.28 -15.49 -0.66
N ASN A 178 5.69 -15.08 0.54
CA ASN A 178 6.17 -16.01 1.57
C ASN A 178 5.11 -17.05 1.94
N ARG A 179 3.83 -16.67 1.93
CA ARG A 179 2.73 -17.58 2.20
C ARG A 179 2.51 -18.57 1.05
N ILE A 180 2.57 -18.08 -0.17
CA ILE A 180 2.37 -18.86 -1.39
C ILE A 180 3.49 -19.88 -1.60
N ILE A 181 4.75 -19.51 -1.32
CA ILE A 181 5.88 -20.46 -1.36
C ILE A 181 5.55 -21.67 -0.50
N ARG A 182 5.14 -21.46 0.76
CA ARG A 182 4.78 -22.55 1.68
C ARG A 182 3.63 -23.44 1.18
N GLU A 183 2.67 -22.88 0.45
CA GLU A 183 1.54 -23.63 -0.09
C GLU A 183 1.92 -24.45 -1.34
N PHE A 184 2.86 -23.97 -2.17
CA PHE A 184 3.32 -24.68 -3.37
C PHE A 184 4.46 -25.66 -3.11
N SER A 185 5.44 -25.33 -2.26
CA SER A 185 6.63 -26.16 -2.05
C SER A 185 6.43 -27.27 -1.01
N GLY A 186 5.47 -27.14 -0.10
CA GLY A 186 5.32 -28.05 1.05
C GLY A 186 6.50 -28.06 2.03
N GLU A 187 7.55 -27.27 1.78
CA GLU A 187 8.77 -27.13 2.56
C GLU A 187 8.91 -25.69 3.10
N GLU A 188 9.47 -25.55 4.32
CA GLU A 188 9.55 -24.26 5.03
C GLU A 188 10.50 -23.24 4.38
N ASP A 189 11.44 -23.67 3.53
CA ASP A 189 12.47 -22.81 2.93
C ASP A 189 12.80 -23.23 1.48
N VAL A 190 12.01 -22.76 0.51
CA VAL A 190 12.33 -22.90 -0.93
C VAL A 190 12.32 -21.53 -1.59
N ILE A 191 13.28 -20.69 -1.21
CA ILE A 191 13.75 -19.64 -2.11
C ILE A 191 15.12 -20.07 -2.55
N THR A 192 15.20 -20.77 -3.67
CA THR A 192 16.44 -20.79 -4.44
C THR A 192 16.67 -19.36 -4.89
N THR A 193 17.53 -18.65 -4.17
CA THR A 193 18.12 -17.42 -4.67
C THR A 193 18.92 -17.80 -5.91
N SER A 194 18.30 -17.78 -7.08
CA SER A 194 19.05 -17.82 -8.33
C SER A 194 19.89 -16.55 -8.35
N GLN A 195 21.14 -16.70 -7.94
CA GLN A 195 22.20 -15.73 -8.19
C GLN A 195 22.28 -15.52 -9.70
N PHE A 196 21.69 -14.44 -10.18
CA PHE A 196 22.09 -13.83 -11.43
C PHE A 196 22.54 -12.40 -11.14
N PRO A 197 23.85 -12.19 -10.91
CA PRO A 197 24.44 -10.86 -10.90
C PRO A 197 24.37 -10.30 -12.34
N GLY A 198 23.69 -9.17 -12.53
CA GLY A 198 23.81 -8.38 -13.77
C GLY A 198 22.53 -7.98 -14.50
N THR A 199 21.32 -8.20 -13.96
CA THR A 199 20.11 -7.60 -14.53
C THR A 199 19.74 -6.33 -13.78
N THR A 200 19.32 -5.32 -14.53
CA THR A 200 19.12 -3.95 -14.06
C THR A 200 17.93 -3.81 -13.09
N LEU A 201 17.19 -4.88 -12.81
CA LEU A 201 15.95 -4.90 -12.03
C LEU A 201 15.79 -6.26 -11.29
N ASP A 202 15.79 -6.23 -9.96
CA ASP A 202 15.77 -7.41 -9.06
C ASP A 202 14.40 -8.12 -9.04
N LEU A 203 14.15 -9.05 -9.96
CA LEU A 203 13.04 -10.00 -9.87
C LEU A 203 13.48 -11.23 -9.06
N ILE A 204 12.60 -11.76 -8.20
CA ILE A 204 12.83 -13.04 -7.51
C ILE A 204 11.99 -14.11 -8.19
N ASP A 205 12.64 -15.17 -8.65
CA ASP A 205 12.00 -16.26 -9.37
C ASP A 205 11.81 -17.45 -8.42
N ILE A 206 10.54 -17.82 -8.20
CA ILE A 206 10.16 -18.99 -7.41
C ILE A 206 9.69 -20.06 -8.38
N PRO A 207 10.36 -21.23 -8.43
CA PRO A 207 9.98 -22.29 -9.36
C PRO A 207 8.57 -22.81 -9.04
N LEU A 208 7.75 -22.93 -10.08
CA LEU A 208 6.47 -23.64 -10.09
C LEU A 208 6.63 -24.97 -10.84
N ASP A 209 5.61 -25.83 -10.77
CA ASP A 209 5.74 -27.24 -11.18
C ASP A 209 6.35 -27.46 -12.57
N ASN A 210 5.69 -27.12 -13.65
CA ASN A 210 6.09 -27.44 -15.03
C ASN A 210 7.30 -26.67 -15.62
N GLY A 211 8.25 -26.22 -14.79
CA GLY A 211 9.38 -25.41 -15.20
C GLY A 211 9.04 -23.93 -15.44
N ALA A 212 7.83 -23.52 -15.04
CA ALA A 212 7.39 -22.13 -14.98
C ALA A 212 7.87 -21.45 -13.68
N PHE A 213 7.79 -20.14 -13.62
CA PHE A 213 8.21 -19.36 -12.46
C PHE A 213 7.12 -18.40 -11.97
N LEU A 214 7.11 -18.19 -10.66
CA LEU A 214 6.45 -17.07 -10.03
C LEU A 214 7.48 -15.97 -9.81
N HIS A 215 7.32 -14.87 -10.52
CA HIS A 215 8.17 -13.69 -10.46
C HIS A 215 7.63 -12.68 -9.44
N ASP A 216 8.38 -12.45 -8.37
CA ASP A 216 8.12 -11.32 -7.47
C ASP A 216 8.71 -10.04 -8.07
N THR A 217 7.84 -9.07 -8.36
CA THR A 217 8.26 -7.77 -8.87
C THR A 217 8.56 -6.81 -7.70
N PRO A 218 9.53 -5.90 -7.82
CA PRO A 218 9.73 -4.85 -6.81
C PRO A 218 8.43 -4.10 -6.49
N GLY A 219 8.19 -3.84 -5.21
CA GLY A 219 7.03 -3.07 -4.76
C GLY A 219 7.13 -1.61 -5.21
N ILE A 220 6.04 -1.04 -5.72
CA ILE A 220 6.04 0.34 -6.23
C ILE A 220 5.65 1.33 -5.15
N ILE A 221 6.51 2.32 -4.94
CA ILE A 221 6.27 3.41 -3.99
C ILE A 221 5.25 4.37 -4.60
N ASN A 222 4.00 4.31 -4.16
CA ASN A 222 3.01 5.31 -4.55
C ASN A 222 3.14 6.57 -3.67
N ARG A 223 3.77 7.62 -4.20
CA ARG A 223 4.03 8.89 -3.51
C ARG A 223 2.78 9.59 -2.98
N HIS A 224 1.58 9.20 -3.45
CA HIS A 224 0.32 9.74 -2.95
C HIS A 224 -0.17 9.14 -1.63
N GLN A 225 0.49 8.12 -1.09
CA GLN A 225 0.11 7.51 0.19
C GLN A 225 0.65 8.31 1.38
N MET A 226 -0.16 8.44 2.43
CA MET A 226 0.23 9.04 3.72
C MET A 226 1.51 8.43 4.31
N ALA A 227 1.75 7.13 4.07
CA ALA A 227 2.91 6.41 4.60
C ALA A 227 4.26 6.98 4.17
N HIS A 228 4.35 7.75 3.08
CA HIS A 228 5.60 8.40 2.65
C HIS A 228 5.96 9.64 3.47
N TYR A 229 4.98 10.23 4.14
CA TYR A 229 5.14 11.50 4.87
C TYR A 229 5.18 11.29 6.39
N VAL A 230 4.85 10.08 6.85
CA VAL A 230 4.81 9.73 8.27
C VAL A 230 6.07 8.98 8.64
N ASP A 231 6.66 9.36 9.77
CA ASP A 231 7.82 8.69 10.35
C ASP A 231 7.55 7.21 10.64
N LYS A 232 8.56 6.35 10.49
CA LYS A 232 8.43 4.89 10.67
C LYS A 232 7.82 4.49 12.02
N LYS A 233 8.13 5.22 13.10
CA LYS A 233 7.59 4.99 14.45
C LYS A 233 6.07 5.21 14.54
N ASP A 234 5.53 6.06 13.67
CA ASP A 234 4.13 6.50 13.67
C ASP A 234 3.30 5.80 12.59
N LEU A 235 3.92 4.99 11.73
CA LEU A 235 3.22 4.11 10.78
C LEU A 235 2.18 3.19 11.45
N LYS A 236 2.40 2.83 12.72
CA LYS A 236 1.43 2.06 13.53
C LYS A 236 0.08 2.77 13.70
N TYR A 237 0.05 4.10 13.69
CA TYR A 237 -1.17 4.88 13.83
C TYR A 237 -1.98 4.94 12.53
N ILE A 238 -1.35 4.75 11.37
CA ILE A 238 -2.06 4.75 10.07
C ILE A 238 -2.31 3.34 9.54
N SER A 239 -1.53 2.35 9.99
CA SER A 239 -1.64 0.95 9.56
C SER A 239 -2.38 0.11 10.61
N PRO A 240 -3.67 -0.23 10.40
CA PRO A 240 -4.43 -1.03 11.35
C PRO A 240 -3.84 -2.44 11.50
N LYS A 241 -3.73 -2.90 12.75
CA LYS A 241 -3.26 -4.27 13.10
C LYS A 241 -4.38 -5.24 13.48
N LYS A 242 -5.59 -4.71 13.66
CA LYS A 242 -6.79 -5.43 14.09
C LYS A 242 -7.97 -4.87 13.31
N GLU A 243 -9.06 -5.65 13.30
CA GLU A 243 -10.38 -5.23 12.79
C GLU A 243 -10.66 -3.75 13.09
N ILE A 244 -10.87 -2.96 12.05
CA ILE A 244 -11.20 -1.54 12.16
C ILE A 244 -12.59 -1.40 12.75
N LYS A 245 -12.70 -0.64 13.84
CA LYS A 245 -13.99 -0.32 14.43
C LYS A 245 -14.54 0.95 13.79
N PRO A 246 -15.75 0.93 13.19
CA PRO A 246 -16.38 2.14 12.70
C PRO A 246 -16.61 3.13 13.84
N LYS A 247 -16.04 4.34 13.73
CA LYS A 247 -16.23 5.44 14.69
C LYS A 247 -17.29 6.40 14.13
N ILE A 248 -18.49 6.42 14.71
CA ILE A 248 -19.62 7.21 14.21
C ILE A 248 -19.67 8.57 14.90
N PHE A 249 -19.70 9.64 14.11
CA PHE A 249 -19.84 11.02 14.56
C PHE A 249 -21.11 11.65 14.00
N GLN A 250 -21.92 12.22 14.90
CA GLN A 250 -23.07 13.04 14.52
C GLN A 250 -22.61 14.50 14.48
N LEU A 251 -22.53 15.07 13.29
CA LEU A 251 -22.03 16.43 13.07
C LEU A 251 -23.13 17.37 12.59
N ASN A 252 -23.06 18.61 13.04
CA ASN A 252 -23.77 19.76 12.50
C ASN A 252 -22.85 20.53 11.56
N GLU A 253 -23.45 21.37 10.71
CA GLU A 253 -22.73 22.33 9.89
C GLU A 253 -21.74 23.16 10.72
N GLY A 254 -20.55 23.41 10.18
CA GLY A 254 -19.50 24.18 10.86
C GLY A 254 -18.72 23.38 11.89
N GLN A 255 -18.57 22.06 11.71
CA GLN A 255 -17.77 21.21 12.59
C GLN A 255 -16.68 20.47 11.84
N THR A 256 -15.59 20.19 12.56
CA THR A 256 -14.36 19.61 12.02
C THR A 256 -13.99 18.35 12.79
N LEU A 257 -13.47 17.36 12.07
CA LEU A 257 -12.77 16.20 12.61
C LEU A 257 -11.31 16.25 12.18
N PHE A 258 -10.40 16.11 13.13
CA PHE A 258 -8.98 15.88 12.91
C PHE A 258 -8.66 14.40 13.12
N PHE A 259 -7.82 13.85 12.25
CA PHE A 259 -7.32 12.47 12.33
C PHE A 259 -5.84 12.51 12.72
N GLY A 260 -5.57 12.53 14.02
CA GLY A 260 -4.31 13.05 14.55
C GLY A 260 -4.08 14.47 14.03
N GLY A 261 -2.83 14.80 13.71
CA GLY A 261 -2.45 15.95 12.90
C GLY A 261 -2.26 15.61 11.41
N LEU A 262 -2.62 14.40 10.97
CA LEU A 262 -2.35 13.94 9.60
C LEU A 262 -3.39 14.43 8.58
N ALA A 263 -4.64 14.59 8.99
CA ALA A 263 -5.71 14.99 8.08
C ALA A 263 -6.82 15.73 8.82
N ARG A 264 -7.57 16.57 8.09
CA ARG A 264 -8.70 17.34 8.57
C ARG A 264 -9.93 17.07 7.70
N PHE A 265 -11.10 17.01 8.30
CA PHE A 265 -12.38 16.88 7.61
C PHE A 265 -13.34 17.92 8.14
N ASP A 266 -13.70 18.88 7.30
CA ASP A 266 -14.56 20.00 7.62
C ASP A 266 -15.94 19.77 7.01
N PHE A 267 -16.96 19.71 7.86
CA PHE A 267 -18.36 19.70 7.43
C PHE A 267 -18.85 21.13 7.25
N VAL A 268 -18.79 21.62 6.01
CA VAL A 268 -19.01 23.03 5.68
C VAL A 268 -20.48 23.37 5.48
N LYS A 269 -21.26 22.50 4.83
CA LYS A 269 -22.68 22.79 4.58
C LYS A 269 -23.54 21.54 4.44
N GLY A 270 -24.68 21.52 5.13
CA GLY A 270 -25.67 20.46 5.00
C GLY A 270 -26.52 20.27 6.26
N ALA A 271 -27.56 19.45 6.16
CA ALA A 271 -28.33 19.05 7.34
C ALA A 271 -27.47 18.22 8.30
N ARG A 272 -27.85 18.19 9.59
CA ARG A 272 -27.21 17.31 10.58
C ARG A 272 -27.13 15.89 10.04
N ASN A 273 -25.92 15.34 9.99
CA ASN A 273 -25.64 14.08 9.31
C ASN A 273 -24.72 13.18 10.16
N SER A 274 -24.78 11.89 9.86
CA SER A 274 -23.90 10.86 10.42
C SER A 274 -22.67 10.68 9.53
N PHE A 275 -21.50 10.72 10.13
CA PHE A 275 -20.22 10.48 9.48
C PHE A 275 -19.57 9.27 10.13
N THR A 276 -19.25 8.24 9.36
CA THR A 276 -18.61 7.02 9.88
C THR A 276 -17.16 6.97 9.46
N CYS A 277 -16.26 7.09 10.43
CA CYS A 277 -14.83 7.08 10.19
C CYS A 277 -14.28 5.64 10.28
N TYR A 278 -13.62 5.20 9.21
CA TYR A 278 -12.90 3.94 9.09
C TYR A 278 -11.41 4.26 8.97
N VAL A 279 -10.76 4.38 10.13
CA VAL A 279 -9.32 4.65 10.27
C VAL A 279 -8.76 3.68 11.32
N SER A 280 -7.44 3.60 11.45
CA SER A 280 -6.81 2.78 12.50
C SER A 280 -7.43 3.06 13.88
N ASN A 281 -7.62 2.00 14.66
CA ASN A 281 -8.17 2.11 16.02
C ASN A 281 -7.26 2.96 16.92
N GLU A 282 -5.95 2.93 16.68
CA GLU A 282 -4.93 3.69 17.41
C GLU A 282 -4.89 5.17 17.02
N LEU A 283 -5.50 5.55 15.90
CA LEU A 283 -5.54 6.96 15.48
C LEU A 283 -6.58 7.73 16.29
N TYR A 284 -6.10 8.77 16.97
CA TYR A 284 -6.95 9.69 17.71
C TYR A 284 -7.79 10.55 16.75
N ILE A 285 -9.06 10.74 17.07
CA ILE A 285 -9.96 11.63 16.32
C ILE A 285 -10.38 12.76 17.25
N HIS A 286 -10.00 13.98 16.90
CA HIS A 286 -10.38 15.18 17.65
C HIS A 286 -11.51 15.91 16.93
N ARG A 287 -12.54 16.33 17.66
CA ARG A 287 -13.66 17.10 17.12
C ARG A 287 -13.62 18.52 17.66
N THR A 288 -13.75 19.49 16.76
CA THR A 288 -13.87 20.91 17.12
C THR A 288 -14.88 21.61 16.22
N LYS A 289 -15.14 22.90 16.48
CA LYS A 289 -15.88 23.76 15.56
C LYS A 289 -14.94 24.24 14.45
N LEU A 290 -15.50 24.44 13.26
CA LEU A 290 -14.76 24.90 12.09
C LEU A 290 -14.06 26.24 12.32
N GLU A 291 -14.71 27.16 13.04
CA GLU A 291 -14.15 28.47 13.41
C GLU A 291 -12.86 28.38 14.25
N ASN A 292 -12.68 27.28 14.99
CA ASN A 292 -11.52 27.04 15.86
C ASN A 292 -10.49 26.10 15.22
N ALA A 293 -10.81 25.49 14.08
CA ALA A 293 -10.01 24.40 13.52
C ALA A 293 -8.57 24.83 13.23
N GLU A 294 -8.37 26.04 12.72
CA GLU A 294 -7.05 26.57 12.41
C GLU A 294 -6.20 26.78 13.67
N ASN A 295 -6.76 27.44 14.68
CA ASN A 295 -6.08 27.68 15.96
C ASN A 295 -5.75 26.36 16.66
N VAL A 296 -6.70 25.42 16.69
CA VAL A 296 -6.51 24.08 17.27
C VAL A 296 -5.36 23.34 16.60
N TYR A 297 -5.24 23.44 15.27
CA TYR A 297 -4.13 22.82 14.55
C TYR A 297 -2.79 23.47 14.90
N GLN A 298 -2.73 24.81 14.89
CA GLN A 298 -1.50 25.55 15.18
C GLN A 298 -1.00 25.35 16.62
N GLU A 299 -1.90 25.35 17.60
CA GLU A 299 -1.55 25.26 19.02
C GLU A 299 -1.26 23.82 19.48
N HIS A 300 -1.88 22.81 18.84
CA HIS A 300 -1.87 21.44 19.36
C HIS A 300 -1.24 20.39 18.42
N LEU A 301 -0.72 20.78 17.26
CA LEU A 301 0.07 19.89 16.40
C LEU A 301 1.34 19.43 17.13
N GLY A 302 1.58 18.12 17.15
CA GLY A 302 2.74 17.52 17.82
C GLY A 302 2.52 17.10 19.28
N ASP A 303 1.44 17.56 19.90
CA ASP A 303 1.03 17.22 21.28
C ASP A 303 -0.30 16.45 21.30
N MET A 304 -1.44 17.13 21.24
CA MET A 304 -2.74 16.46 21.17
C MET A 304 -3.02 15.87 19.79
N LEU A 305 -2.66 16.59 18.72
CA LEU A 305 -2.86 16.17 17.34
C LEU A 305 -1.64 15.40 16.86
N VAL A 306 -1.56 14.14 17.28
CA VAL A 306 -0.47 13.21 16.95
C VAL A 306 -1.04 11.97 16.25
N PRO A 307 -0.33 11.45 15.22
CA PRO A 307 0.85 11.98 14.55
C PRO A 307 0.55 13.17 13.60
N PRO A 308 1.54 13.99 13.19
CA PRO A 308 2.96 13.90 13.53
C PRO A 308 3.24 14.25 14.99
N GLY A 309 4.33 13.71 15.54
CA GLY A 309 4.79 14.06 16.89
C GLY A 309 5.68 15.30 16.89
N GLU A 310 5.88 15.89 18.06
CA GLU A 310 6.69 17.11 18.28
C GLU A 310 8.04 17.11 17.54
N ALA A 311 8.72 15.96 17.50
CA ALA A 311 10.07 15.84 16.92
C ALA A 311 10.16 16.13 15.41
N TYR A 312 9.05 16.05 14.66
CA TYR A 312 9.09 16.21 13.20
C TYR A 312 7.89 16.98 12.64
N LYS A 313 7.08 17.61 13.51
CA LYS A 313 5.90 18.39 13.09
C LYS A 313 6.25 19.53 12.14
N ASP A 314 7.40 20.19 12.35
CA ASP A 314 7.83 21.34 11.53
C ASP A 314 8.30 20.92 10.12
N SER A 315 8.76 19.68 9.98
CA SER A 315 9.10 19.07 8.69
C SER A 315 7.91 18.40 8.01
N PHE A 316 6.77 18.28 8.69
CA PHE A 316 5.58 17.65 8.14
C PHE A 316 4.95 18.55 7.07
N PRO A 317 4.53 18.02 5.92
CA PRO A 317 4.00 18.87 4.85
C PRO A 317 2.72 19.58 5.26
N GLU A 318 2.53 20.78 4.73
CA GLU A 318 1.30 21.56 4.91
C GLU A 318 0.07 20.79 4.42
N LEU A 319 -1.04 20.93 5.15
CA LEU A 319 -2.32 20.35 4.78
C LEU A 319 -3.03 21.19 3.71
N VAL A 320 -3.19 20.63 2.52
CA VAL A 320 -3.87 21.26 1.38
C VAL A 320 -5.35 20.92 1.38
N ALA A 321 -6.20 21.91 1.09
CA ALA A 321 -7.65 21.78 1.06
C ALA A 321 -8.15 21.14 -0.25
N HIS A 322 -9.06 20.18 -0.13
CA HIS A 322 -9.79 19.56 -1.22
C HIS A 322 -11.30 19.70 -0.98
N GLU A 323 -11.97 20.50 -1.81
CA GLU A 323 -13.42 20.71 -1.69
C GLU A 323 -14.21 19.62 -2.42
N PHE A 324 -15.23 19.08 -1.76
CA PHE A 324 -16.15 18.11 -2.36
C PHE A 324 -17.60 18.50 -2.11
N VAL A 325 -18.44 18.27 -3.12
CA VAL A 325 -19.90 18.31 -3.01
C VAL A 325 -20.43 16.90 -3.23
N VAL A 326 -20.85 16.27 -2.14
CA VAL A 326 -21.37 14.91 -2.13
C VAL A 326 -22.82 14.95 -2.61
N LYS A 327 -23.06 14.49 -3.83
CA LYS A 327 -24.39 14.51 -4.46
C LYS A 327 -25.22 13.25 -4.21
N GLU A 328 -24.55 12.14 -3.89
CA GLU A 328 -25.18 10.84 -3.68
C GLU A 328 -24.97 10.37 -2.23
N PRO A 329 -25.97 9.70 -1.62
CA PRO A 329 -25.81 9.10 -0.31
C PRO A 329 -24.81 7.94 -0.36
N LYS A 330 -24.29 7.54 0.80
CA LYS A 330 -23.29 6.46 0.92
C LYS A 330 -22.07 6.69 0.03
N THR A 331 -21.42 7.81 0.28
CA THR A 331 -20.20 8.22 -0.40
C THR A 331 -19.05 8.23 0.58
N ASP A 332 -17.90 7.68 0.18
CA ASP A 332 -16.67 7.71 0.97
C ASP A 332 -15.78 8.87 0.53
N ILE A 333 -15.28 9.64 1.50
CA ILE A 333 -14.12 10.53 1.34
C ILE A 333 -12.90 9.79 1.84
N VAL A 334 -12.00 9.44 0.91
CA VAL A 334 -10.84 8.59 1.14
C VAL A 334 -9.60 9.45 1.30
N PHE A 335 -8.88 9.25 2.40
CA PHE A 335 -7.55 9.79 2.65
C PHE A 335 -6.53 8.69 2.40
N SER A 336 -5.77 8.78 1.30
CA SER A 336 -4.89 7.69 0.87
C SER A 336 -3.86 7.33 1.93
N GLY A 337 -3.80 6.04 2.27
CA GLY A 337 -2.92 5.48 3.30
C GLY A 337 -3.37 5.73 4.75
N LEU A 338 -4.55 6.33 4.98
CA LEU A 338 -5.07 6.62 6.32
C LEU A 338 -6.41 5.92 6.60
N GLY A 339 -7.32 5.93 5.62
CA GLY A 339 -8.67 5.40 5.76
C GLY A 339 -9.70 6.29 5.06
N TRP A 340 -10.97 6.18 5.45
CA TRP A 340 -12.04 6.98 4.84
C TRP A 340 -13.13 7.40 5.82
N VAL A 341 -13.91 8.40 5.41
CA VAL A 341 -15.12 8.84 6.09
C VAL A 341 -16.31 8.57 5.18
N THR A 342 -17.22 7.70 5.62
CA THR A 342 -18.48 7.45 4.94
C THR A 342 -19.51 8.50 5.33
N ILE A 343 -20.07 9.16 4.33
CA ILE A 343 -21.13 10.14 4.42
C ILE A 343 -22.43 9.47 3.98
N HIS A 344 -23.40 9.39 4.89
CA HIS A 344 -24.63 8.60 4.66
C HIS A 344 -25.65 9.35 3.81
N ASP A 345 -25.77 10.67 3.97
CA ASP A 345 -26.72 11.49 3.21
C ASP A 345 -26.09 12.25 2.03
N ALA A 346 -26.93 12.66 1.10
CA ALA A 346 -26.57 13.48 -0.07
C ALA A 346 -26.62 14.99 0.23
N ASN A 347 -26.14 15.78 -0.73
CA ASN A 347 -26.12 17.25 -0.74
C ASN A 347 -25.31 17.86 0.40
N VAL A 348 -24.16 17.25 0.70
CA VAL A 348 -23.23 17.68 1.75
C VAL A 348 -22.03 18.35 1.10
N LYS A 349 -21.68 19.57 1.53
CA LYS A 349 -20.41 20.21 1.18
C LYS A 349 -19.40 19.93 2.29
N ILE A 350 -18.25 19.39 1.92
CA ILE A 350 -17.14 19.12 2.83
C ILE A 350 -15.84 19.67 2.25
N ILE A 351 -14.88 19.93 3.13
CA ILE A 351 -13.50 20.20 2.75
C ILE A 351 -12.62 19.20 3.49
N ALA A 352 -11.84 18.43 2.75
CA ALA A 352 -10.90 17.47 3.31
C ALA A 352 -9.49 18.03 3.13
N HIS A 353 -8.71 18.08 4.21
CA HIS A 353 -7.31 18.49 4.15
C HIS A 353 -6.39 17.30 4.37
N ALA A 354 -5.36 17.20 3.55
CA ALA A 354 -4.32 16.20 3.65
C ALA A 354 -2.96 16.82 3.28
N PRO A 355 -1.83 16.21 3.68
CA PRO A 355 -0.50 16.74 3.40
C PRO A 355 -0.29 16.89 1.90
N LYS A 356 0.40 17.94 1.47
CA LYS A 356 0.67 18.18 0.05
C LYS A 356 1.30 16.95 -0.61
N GLY A 357 0.59 16.40 -1.59
CA GLY A 357 0.98 15.22 -2.35
C GLY A 357 0.20 13.96 -1.99
N VAL A 358 -0.40 13.89 -0.78
CA VAL A 358 -1.31 12.81 -0.40
C VAL A 358 -2.61 12.91 -1.19
N GLY A 359 -3.07 11.78 -1.72
CA GLY A 359 -4.32 11.71 -2.47
C GLY A 359 -5.55 11.78 -1.56
N VAL A 360 -6.49 12.68 -1.87
CA VAL A 360 -7.84 12.70 -1.30
C VAL A 360 -8.85 12.48 -2.41
N MET A 361 -9.70 11.46 -2.25
CA MET A 361 -10.58 10.99 -3.32
C MET A 361 -12.01 10.79 -2.82
N ILE A 362 -12.94 10.84 -3.76
CA ILE A 362 -14.36 10.55 -3.53
C ILE A 362 -14.72 9.29 -4.28
N ARG A 363 -15.41 8.35 -3.61
CA ARG A 363 -15.86 7.10 -4.23
C ARG A 363 -17.20 6.64 -3.65
N LYS A 364 -17.85 5.70 -4.34
CA LYS A 364 -19.01 5.01 -3.77
C LYS A 364 -18.59 4.20 -2.55
N SER A 365 -19.45 4.19 -1.54
CA SER A 365 -19.09 3.56 -0.28
C SER A 365 -18.83 2.07 -0.43
N LEU A 366 -17.77 1.61 0.24
CA LEU A 366 -17.45 0.19 0.37
C LEU A 366 -18.50 -0.56 1.20
N ILE A 367 -19.14 0.09 2.19
CA ILE A 367 -19.92 -0.55 3.27
C ILE A 367 -21.41 -0.20 3.24
#